data_AF-E6LSG7-F1
#
_entry.id   AF-E6LSG7-F1
#
_cell.length_a   1.000
_cell.length_b   1.000
_cell.length_c   1.000
_cell.angle_alpha   90.00
_cell.angle_beta   90.00
_cell.angle_gamma   90.00
#
_symmetry.space_group_name_H-M   'P 1'
#
loop_
_entity.id
_entity.type
_entity.pdbx_description
1 polymer ?
#
loop_
_entity_poly.entity_id
_entity_poly.type
_entity_poly.pdbx_seq_one_letter_code
_entity_poly.pdbx_strand_id
1 'polypeptide(L)'
;MKIKNNGAGFIINIIIGIALIGGALFFAWSKSAVILSFNSAKRLYDKGYYFTSASKHNEDSLYAVAVHDIIDTGYGSSDGDSEVYTLRSDDGVYFLEANPTNKKIKSMLEVFDKYAKDENNEGKDAPVDYLVVEVKQDTYNQLPTIADEIDPDRTYRANGTLYDTFYLSNTSLTTETVFAVGGTILLFVIGIGFIIAAVNRKSANSENYERLCALDERLRDNLGELDNISDYVDKSLGAYVYKDFLILNTKFGLDMYNLNNLVWLYHRITKHKMYLVITVGTDFSLQINLYENGKLTEHNVKISNKKSAESSIEALISYIAMHYPNASVGFSPEAREAYKEFKLSHK
;
A
#
# COMPACT_ATOMS: atom_id res chain seq x y z
N MET A 1 13.94 30.42 23.83
CA MET A 1 12.94 29.38 23.46
C MET A 1 13.58 28.48 22.40
N LYS A 2 13.73 27.15 22.63
CA LYS A 2 14.19 26.23 21.56
C LYS A 2 13.05 26.01 20.56
N ILE A 3 13.37 25.67 19.31
CA ILE A 3 12.34 25.28 18.32
C ILE A 3 11.48 24.17 18.94
N LYS A 4 10.17 24.40 19.07
CA LYS A 4 9.29 23.52 19.85
C LYS A 4 9.16 22.16 19.14
N ASN A 5 9.69 21.10 19.77
CA ASN A 5 9.35 19.69 19.48
C ASN A 5 9.57 19.15 18.05
N ASN A 6 10.46 19.74 17.24
CA ASN A 6 10.77 19.23 15.90
C ASN A 6 11.36 17.80 15.89
N GLY A 7 12.09 17.41 16.94
CA GLY A 7 12.69 16.08 17.04
C GLY A 7 11.65 14.97 17.23
N ALA A 8 10.63 15.20 18.06
CA ALA A 8 9.63 14.17 18.38
C ALA A 8 8.77 13.83 17.15
N GLY A 9 8.30 14.82 16.39
CA GLY A 9 7.52 14.58 15.17
C GLY A 9 8.31 13.89 14.06
N PHE A 10 9.59 14.27 13.90
CA PHE A 10 10.52 13.59 12.99
C PHE A 10 10.71 12.12 13.38
N ILE A 11 11.05 11.86 14.65
CA ILE A 11 11.29 10.51 15.16
C ILE A 11 10.02 9.65 15.04
N ILE A 12 8.85 10.19 15.38
CA ILE A 12 7.57 9.46 15.28
C ILE A 12 7.28 9.04 13.84
N ASN A 13 7.43 9.95 12.86
CA ASN A 13 7.18 9.62 11.45
C ASN A 13 8.19 8.58 10.93
N ILE A 14 9.46 8.65 11.35
CA ILE A 14 10.47 7.64 11.02
C ILE A 14 10.08 6.28 11.61
N ILE A 15 9.70 6.23 12.89
CA ILE A 15 9.29 4.98 13.58
C ILE A 15 8.06 4.38 12.89
N ILE A 16 7.04 5.18 12.58
CA ILE A 16 5.85 4.72 11.86
C ILE A 16 6.25 4.17 10.48
N GLY A 17 7.10 4.88 9.74
CA GLY A 17 7.59 4.44 8.44
C GLY A 17 8.31 3.09 8.51
N ILE A 18 9.23 2.93 9.47
CA ILE A 18 9.96 1.67 9.70
C ILE A 18 9.01 0.56 10.14
N ALA A 19 8.05 0.84 11.02
CA ALA A 19 7.07 -0.14 11.47
C ALA A 19 6.19 -0.64 10.32
N LEU A 20 5.77 0.24 9.41
CA LEU A 20 5.01 -0.12 8.21
C LEU A 20 5.83 -0.97 7.24
N ILE A 21 7.11 -0.63 7.03
CA ILE A 21 8.02 -1.42 6.20
C ILE A 21 8.25 -2.81 6.83
N GLY A 22 8.49 -2.87 8.14
CA GLY A 22 8.63 -4.13 8.87
C GLY A 22 7.36 -4.97 8.80
N GLY A 23 6.19 -4.34 8.93
CA GLY A 23 4.90 -4.98 8.74
C GLY A 23 4.69 -5.50 7.32
N ALA A 24 5.12 -4.75 6.30
CA ALA A 24 5.08 -5.18 4.90
C ALA A 24 5.97 -6.41 4.66
N LEU A 25 7.19 -6.42 5.22
CA LEU A 25 8.10 -7.56 5.15
C LEU A 25 7.51 -8.79 5.84
N PHE A 26 6.92 -8.61 7.03
CA PHE A 26 6.27 -9.71 7.76
C PHE A 26 5.07 -10.26 7.00
N PHE A 27 4.22 -9.39 6.44
CA PHE A 27 3.06 -9.78 5.63
C PHE A 27 3.49 -10.50 4.34
N ALA A 28 4.53 -10.02 3.67
CA ALA A 28 5.08 -10.68 2.49
C ALA A 28 5.67 -12.06 2.83
N TRP A 29 6.32 -12.18 3.99
CA TRP A 29 6.84 -13.46 4.46
C TRP A 29 5.73 -14.46 4.78
N SER A 30 4.68 -14.04 5.49
CA SER A 30 3.56 -14.91 5.84
C SER A 30 2.72 -15.34 4.63
N LYS A 31 2.70 -14.53 3.56
CA LYS A 31 2.04 -14.84 2.28
C LYS A 31 3.03 -15.21 1.17
N SER A 32 4.22 -15.67 1.53
CA SER A 32 5.31 -15.95 0.59
C SER A 32 4.93 -16.96 -0.50
N ALA A 33 4.23 -18.05 -0.16
CA ALA A 33 3.76 -19.04 -1.14
C ALA A 33 2.83 -18.40 -2.19
N VAL A 34 1.82 -17.63 -1.74
CA VAL A 34 0.87 -16.91 -2.61
C VAL A 34 1.59 -15.89 -3.52
N ILE A 35 2.54 -15.14 -2.97
CA ILE A 35 3.31 -14.14 -3.73
C ILE A 35 4.22 -14.81 -4.77
N LEU A 36 4.85 -15.94 -4.43
CA LEU A 36 5.68 -16.70 -5.35
C LEU A 36 4.86 -17.34 -6.48
N SER A 37 3.66 -17.84 -6.17
CA SER A 37 2.75 -18.39 -7.17
C SER A 37 2.26 -17.36 -8.20
N PHE A 38 2.31 -16.05 -7.89
CA PHE A 38 1.95 -14.99 -8.84
C PHE A 38 2.76 -15.06 -10.13
N ASN A 39 4.04 -15.44 -10.00
CA ASN A 39 5.01 -15.28 -11.08
C ASN A 39 5.26 -16.60 -11.81
N SER A 40 5.35 -17.72 -11.07
CA SER A 40 5.59 -19.03 -11.69
C SER A 40 5.38 -20.18 -10.70
N ALA A 41 4.57 -21.17 -11.10
CA ALA A 41 4.47 -22.45 -10.40
C ALA A 41 5.83 -23.15 -10.28
N LYS A 42 6.67 -23.06 -11.32
CA LYS A 42 8.04 -23.59 -11.30
C LYS A 42 8.90 -22.92 -10.23
N ARG A 43 8.80 -21.60 -10.06
CA ARG A 43 9.55 -20.91 -8.99
C ARG A 43 9.10 -21.33 -7.60
N LEU A 44 7.80 -21.58 -7.42
CA LEU A 44 7.26 -22.12 -6.18
C LEU A 44 7.84 -23.53 -5.90
N TYR A 45 7.87 -24.38 -6.93
CA TYR A 45 8.49 -25.71 -6.90
C TYR A 45 9.99 -25.65 -6.54
N ASP A 46 10.78 -24.85 -7.27
CA ASP A 46 12.23 -24.68 -7.09
C ASP A 46 12.61 -24.14 -5.69
N LYS A 47 11.66 -23.50 -5.00
CA LYS A 47 11.83 -22.97 -3.64
C LYS A 47 11.46 -23.97 -2.54
N GLY A 48 11.07 -25.18 -2.89
CA GLY A 48 10.76 -26.25 -1.95
C GLY A 48 9.29 -26.31 -1.52
N TYR A 49 8.39 -25.52 -2.14
CA TYR A 49 6.95 -25.60 -1.90
C TYR A 49 6.30 -26.61 -2.86
N TYR A 50 6.93 -27.76 -3.06
CA TYR A 50 6.41 -28.79 -3.94
C TYR A 50 5.55 -29.79 -3.16
N PHE A 51 4.54 -30.34 -3.83
CA PHE A 51 3.70 -31.39 -3.27
C PHE A 51 4.35 -32.77 -3.46
N THR A 52 4.25 -33.61 -2.43
CA THR A 52 4.53 -35.06 -2.50
C THR A 52 3.54 -35.79 -1.61
N SER A 53 3.32 -37.07 -1.83
CA SER A 53 2.51 -37.93 -0.95
C SER A 53 3.07 -38.05 0.47
N ALA A 54 4.37 -37.81 0.66
CA ALA A 54 5.02 -37.78 1.97
C ALA A 54 4.91 -36.41 2.68
N SER A 55 4.42 -35.37 1.99
CA SER A 55 4.24 -34.03 2.56
C SER A 55 3.15 -34.06 3.64
N LYS A 56 3.35 -33.35 4.76
CA LYS A 56 2.29 -33.18 5.75
C LYS A 56 1.12 -32.44 5.09
N HIS A 57 0.01 -33.14 4.86
CA HIS A 57 -1.20 -32.62 4.23
C HIS A 57 -1.87 -31.59 5.13
N ASN A 58 -1.40 -30.34 5.05
CA ASN A 58 -2.16 -29.22 5.58
C ASN A 58 -3.21 -28.86 4.53
N GLU A 59 -4.48 -29.09 4.87
CA GLU A 59 -5.62 -28.62 4.06
C GLU A 59 -5.46 -27.13 3.74
N ASP A 60 -5.92 -26.74 2.54
CA ASP A 60 -5.89 -25.37 2.02
C ASP A 60 -4.48 -24.76 1.88
N SER A 61 -3.42 -25.56 1.98
CA SER A 61 -2.06 -25.11 1.70
C SER A 61 -1.76 -25.18 0.21
N LEU A 62 -1.06 -24.16 -0.27
CA LEU A 62 -0.63 -24.05 -1.66
C LEU A 62 0.69 -24.77 -1.91
N TYR A 63 0.69 -25.63 -2.91
CA TYR A 63 1.86 -26.35 -3.38
C TYR A 63 2.03 -26.19 -4.88
N ALA A 64 3.25 -26.39 -5.35
CA ALA A 64 3.55 -26.61 -6.74
C ALA A 64 3.66 -28.11 -7.03
N VAL A 65 3.20 -28.54 -8.19
CA VAL A 65 3.33 -29.91 -8.67
C VAL A 65 4.04 -29.89 -10.01
N ALA A 66 5.04 -30.75 -10.17
CA ALA A 66 5.62 -31.06 -11.47
C ALA A 66 4.70 -32.06 -12.19
N VAL A 67 4.27 -31.72 -13.39
CA VAL A 67 3.33 -32.47 -14.21
C VAL A 67 4.12 -33.09 -15.35
N HIS A 68 4.16 -34.42 -15.38
CA HIS A 68 4.78 -35.23 -16.42
C HIS A 68 3.78 -35.79 -17.42
N ASP A 69 2.51 -35.86 -17.02
CA ASP A 69 1.39 -36.23 -17.89
C ASP A 69 0.07 -35.75 -17.26
N ILE A 70 -0.94 -35.48 -18.10
CA ILE A 70 -2.30 -35.17 -17.67
C ILE A 70 -3.31 -35.76 -18.64
N ILE A 71 -4.30 -36.46 -18.11
CA ILE A 71 -5.33 -37.16 -18.89
C ILE A 71 -6.71 -36.80 -18.34
N ASP A 72 -7.63 -36.46 -19.24
CA ASP A 72 -9.04 -36.27 -18.91
C ASP A 72 -9.70 -37.60 -18.52
N THR A 73 -10.38 -37.60 -17.37
CA THR A 73 -11.07 -38.79 -16.86
C THR A 73 -12.50 -38.91 -17.40
N GLY A 74 -13.06 -37.85 -17.98
CA GLY A 74 -14.44 -37.77 -18.40
C GLY A 74 -15.44 -37.49 -17.27
N TYR A 75 -14.98 -37.30 -16.02
CA TYR A 75 -15.82 -36.89 -14.90
C TYR A 75 -15.72 -35.38 -14.67
N GLY A 76 -16.85 -34.76 -14.35
CA GLY A 76 -16.91 -33.33 -14.05
C GLY A 76 -18.21 -32.95 -13.37
N SER A 77 -18.30 -31.68 -12.96
CA SER A 77 -19.51 -31.12 -12.38
C SER A 77 -20.59 -30.97 -13.45
N SER A 78 -21.87 -31.09 -13.05
CA SER A 78 -23.00 -31.01 -13.98
C SER A 78 -23.20 -29.62 -14.60
N ASP A 79 -22.62 -28.58 -14.00
CA ASP A 79 -22.60 -27.21 -14.51
C ASP A 79 -21.44 -26.94 -15.50
N GLY A 80 -20.49 -27.88 -15.64
CA GLY A 80 -19.33 -27.74 -16.52
C GLY A 80 -18.25 -26.77 -16.01
N ASP A 81 -18.36 -26.31 -14.76
CA ASP A 81 -17.41 -25.39 -14.15
C ASP A 81 -16.13 -26.08 -13.64
N SER A 82 -16.17 -27.41 -13.50
CA SER A 82 -15.07 -28.23 -12.98
C SER A 82 -15.02 -29.60 -13.64
N GLU A 83 -13.83 -30.07 -13.97
CA GLU A 83 -13.55 -31.43 -14.48
C GLU A 83 -12.44 -32.08 -13.66
N VAL A 84 -12.48 -33.42 -13.61
CA VAL A 84 -11.48 -34.24 -12.95
C VAL A 84 -10.50 -34.78 -13.99
N TYR A 85 -9.22 -34.61 -13.73
CA TYR A 85 -8.11 -35.11 -14.53
C TYR A 85 -7.28 -36.08 -13.69
N THR A 86 -6.60 -37.01 -14.33
CA THR A 86 -5.47 -37.71 -13.73
C THR A 86 -4.19 -36.99 -14.08
N LEU A 87 -3.32 -36.81 -13.10
CA LEU A 87 -2.07 -36.09 -13.22
C LEU A 87 -0.93 -36.99 -12.74
N ARG A 88 0.09 -37.17 -13.57
CA ARG A 88 1.32 -37.87 -13.19
C ARG A 88 2.37 -36.87 -12.70
N SER A 89 2.79 -37.05 -11.46
CA SER A 89 3.82 -36.27 -10.77
C SER A 89 5.10 -37.10 -10.57
N ASP A 90 6.08 -36.52 -9.88
CA ASP A 90 7.37 -37.14 -9.55
C ASP A 90 7.23 -38.45 -8.74
N ASP A 91 6.23 -38.54 -7.86
CA ASP A 91 6.08 -39.58 -6.84
C ASP A 91 4.77 -40.38 -6.94
N GLY A 92 3.91 -40.05 -7.90
CA GLY A 92 2.68 -40.78 -8.13
C GLY A 92 1.71 -40.12 -9.09
N VAL A 93 0.52 -40.71 -9.16
CA VAL A 93 -0.62 -40.27 -9.93
C VAL A 93 -1.68 -39.73 -8.97
N TYR A 94 -2.19 -38.55 -9.27
CA TYR A 94 -3.15 -37.83 -8.46
C TYR A 94 -4.39 -37.46 -9.28
N PHE A 95 -5.52 -37.29 -8.58
CA PHE A 95 -6.68 -36.63 -9.16
C PHE A 95 -6.51 -35.11 -9.07
N LEU A 96 -6.76 -34.41 -10.17
CA LEU A 96 -6.75 -32.97 -10.29
C LEU A 96 -8.15 -32.47 -10.64
N GLU A 97 -8.73 -31.65 -9.79
CA GLU A 97 -9.91 -30.87 -10.10
C GLU A 97 -9.49 -29.53 -10.74
N ALA A 98 -9.98 -29.22 -11.94
CA ALA A 98 -9.70 -27.95 -12.58
C ALA A 98 -10.83 -27.49 -13.51
N ASN A 99 -10.93 -26.18 -13.74
CA ASN A 99 -11.88 -25.65 -14.71
C ASN A 99 -11.43 -26.00 -16.15
N PRO A 100 -12.28 -26.63 -16.97
CA PRO A 100 -11.90 -27.09 -18.31
C PRO A 100 -11.60 -25.95 -19.30
N THR A 101 -12.08 -24.74 -19.02
CA THR A 101 -11.79 -23.54 -19.83
C THR A 101 -10.44 -22.89 -19.49
N ASN A 102 -9.75 -23.35 -18.43
CA ASN A 102 -8.46 -22.84 -18.03
C ASN A 102 -7.42 -23.05 -19.14
N LYS A 103 -6.87 -21.94 -19.66
CA LYS A 103 -5.88 -21.94 -20.76
C LYS A 103 -4.66 -22.80 -20.46
N LYS A 104 -4.23 -22.87 -19.19
CA LYS A 104 -3.07 -23.66 -18.78
C LYS A 104 -3.36 -25.16 -18.84
N ILE A 105 -4.53 -25.58 -18.38
CA ILE A 105 -4.97 -26.99 -18.43
C ILE A 105 -5.13 -27.44 -19.88
N LYS A 106 -5.81 -26.65 -20.73
CA LYS A 106 -5.93 -26.93 -22.17
C LYS A 106 -4.57 -27.06 -22.86
N SER A 107 -3.67 -26.11 -22.59
CA SER A 107 -2.33 -26.14 -23.15
C SER A 107 -1.54 -27.36 -22.69
N MET A 108 -1.70 -27.81 -21.44
CA MET A 108 -1.04 -29.02 -20.96
C MET A 108 -1.58 -30.26 -21.69
N LEU A 109 -2.90 -30.44 -21.74
CA LEU A 109 -3.54 -31.56 -22.44
C LEU A 109 -3.07 -31.66 -23.90
N GLU A 110 -3.04 -30.53 -24.64
CA GLU A 110 -2.57 -30.49 -26.02
C GLU A 110 -1.07 -30.86 -26.16
N VAL A 111 -0.23 -30.37 -25.25
CA VAL A 111 1.22 -30.64 -25.27
C VAL A 111 1.51 -32.11 -24.99
N PHE A 112 0.89 -32.67 -23.96
CA PHE A 112 1.09 -34.07 -23.58
C PHE A 112 0.48 -35.04 -24.60
N ASP A 113 -0.72 -34.77 -25.12
CA ASP A 113 -1.34 -35.57 -26.18
C ASP A 113 -0.49 -35.58 -27.46
N LYS A 114 0.03 -34.41 -27.86
CA LYS A 114 0.94 -34.31 -29.01
C LYS A 114 2.25 -35.06 -28.78
N TYR A 115 2.81 -34.98 -27.57
CA TYR A 115 4.03 -35.71 -27.22
C TYR A 115 3.82 -37.22 -27.27
N ALA A 116 2.69 -37.72 -26.75
CA ALA A 116 2.34 -39.13 -26.74
C ALA A 116 2.10 -39.71 -28.16
N LYS A 117 1.61 -38.90 -29.10
CA LYS A 117 1.30 -39.31 -30.48
C LYS A 117 2.46 -39.15 -31.48
N ASP A 118 3.54 -38.46 -31.11
CA ASP A 118 4.66 -38.23 -32.02
C ASP A 118 5.68 -39.37 -31.92
N GLU A 119 5.63 -40.25 -32.93
CA GLU A 119 6.51 -41.41 -33.08
C GLU A 119 8.00 -41.04 -33.19
N ASN A 120 8.34 -39.75 -33.43
CA ASN A 120 9.73 -39.27 -33.50
C ASN A 120 10.29 -38.83 -32.13
N ASN A 121 9.62 -39.17 -31.03
CA ASN A 121 10.04 -38.82 -29.67
C ASN A 121 10.88 -39.89 -28.98
N GLU A 122 11.24 -40.97 -29.67
CA GLU A 122 12.20 -41.95 -29.14
C GLU A 122 13.51 -41.26 -28.71
N GLY A 123 13.79 -41.29 -27.40
CA GLY A 123 15.01 -40.74 -26.80
C GLY A 123 14.97 -39.24 -26.46
N LYS A 124 13.83 -38.55 -26.60
CA LYS A 124 13.66 -37.18 -26.09
C LYS A 124 13.12 -37.21 -24.66
N ASP A 125 13.53 -36.22 -23.86
CA ASP A 125 12.95 -36.03 -22.53
C ASP A 125 11.48 -35.62 -22.64
N ALA A 126 10.63 -36.21 -21.80
CA ALA A 126 9.23 -35.84 -21.72
C ALA A 126 9.09 -34.37 -21.26
N PRO A 127 8.12 -33.61 -21.81
CA PRO A 127 7.86 -32.26 -21.33
C PRO A 127 7.48 -32.30 -19.84
N VAL A 128 7.98 -31.35 -19.07
CA VAL A 128 7.58 -31.14 -17.68
C VAL A 128 7.01 -29.75 -17.54
N ASP A 129 5.83 -29.66 -16.95
CA ASP A 129 5.17 -28.39 -16.70
C ASP A 129 4.73 -28.31 -15.22
N TYR A 130 4.35 -27.13 -14.73
CA TYR A 130 4.13 -26.91 -13.30
C TYR A 130 2.76 -26.28 -13.04
N LEU A 131 2.04 -26.82 -12.06
CA LEU A 131 0.77 -26.28 -11.57
C LEU A 131 0.88 -25.85 -10.11
N VAL A 132 0.14 -24.80 -9.77
CA VAL A 132 -0.15 -24.48 -8.37
C VAL A 132 -1.46 -25.15 -8.00
N VAL A 133 -1.48 -25.84 -6.87
CA VAL A 133 -2.62 -26.63 -6.40
C VAL A 133 -2.83 -26.47 -4.90
N GLU A 134 -4.07 -26.66 -4.48
CA GLU A 134 -4.44 -26.92 -3.09
C GLU A 134 -4.76 -28.39 -2.89
N VAL A 135 -4.40 -28.92 -1.72
CA VAL A 135 -4.78 -30.30 -1.34
C VAL A 135 -6.15 -30.25 -0.69
N LYS A 136 -7.09 -31.04 -1.20
CA LYS A 136 -8.44 -31.19 -0.68
C LYS A 136 -8.71 -32.66 -0.35
N GLN A 137 -9.35 -32.91 0.79
CA GLN A 137 -9.79 -34.26 1.12
C GLN A 137 -11.03 -34.64 0.31
N ASP A 138 -11.10 -35.91 -0.08
CA ASP A 138 -12.31 -36.46 -0.70
C ASP A 138 -13.40 -36.69 0.35
N THR A 139 -14.05 -35.60 0.74
CA THR A 139 -15.08 -35.60 1.79
C THR A 139 -16.29 -36.45 1.42
N TYR A 140 -16.53 -36.66 0.12
CA TYR A 140 -17.68 -37.40 -0.40
C TYR A 140 -17.34 -38.84 -0.82
N ASN A 141 -16.07 -39.26 -0.69
CA ASN A 141 -15.59 -40.60 -1.01
C ASN A 141 -15.95 -41.03 -2.45
N GLN A 142 -15.80 -40.12 -3.41
CA GLN A 142 -16.09 -40.34 -4.83
C GLN A 142 -14.87 -40.80 -5.63
N LEU A 143 -13.65 -40.44 -5.19
CA LEU A 143 -12.41 -40.76 -5.88
C LEU A 143 -12.12 -42.26 -5.98
N PRO A 144 -12.41 -43.11 -4.97
CA PRO A 144 -12.20 -44.56 -5.10
C PRO A 144 -13.02 -45.18 -6.23
N THR A 145 -14.24 -44.67 -6.46
CA THR A 145 -15.11 -45.11 -7.57
C THR A 145 -14.52 -44.74 -8.92
N ILE A 146 -14.08 -43.48 -9.06
CA ILE A 146 -13.40 -42.99 -10.27
C ILE A 146 -12.11 -43.79 -10.50
N ALA A 147 -11.36 -44.09 -9.44
CA ALA A 147 -10.15 -44.89 -9.51
C ALA A 147 -10.41 -46.35 -9.93
N ASP A 148 -11.53 -46.97 -9.51
CA ASP A 148 -11.96 -48.31 -9.96
C ASP A 148 -12.33 -48.34 -11.45
N GLU A 149 -12.79 -47.23 -12.02
CA GLU A 149 -13.11 -47.16 -13.46
C GLU A 149 -11.86 -46.89 -14.33
N ILE A 150 -10.91 -46.12 -13.83
CA ILE A 150 -9.67 -45.76 -14.57
C ILE A 150 -8.56 -46.81 -14.40
N ASP A 151 -8.47 -47.44 -13.23
CA ASP A 151 -7.52 -48.53 -12.92
C ASP A 151 -8.28 -49.76 -12.40
N PRO A 152 -9.07 -50.44 -13.27
CA PRO A 152 -9.92 -51.58 -12.87
C PRO A 152 -9.12 -52.79 -12.39
N ASP A 153 -7.93 -53.00 -12.94
CA ASP A 153 -7.01 -54.07 -12.54
C ASP A 153 -6.20 -53.71 -11.28
N ARG A 154 -6.41 -52.50 -10.72
CA ARG A 154 -5.73 -51.98 -9.53
C ARG A 154 -4.20 -51.99 -9.63
N THR A 155 -3.66 -51.88 -10.83
CA THR A 155 -2.22 -52.00 -11.08
C THR A 155 -1.46 -50.85 -10.41
N TYR A 156 -1.99 -49.62 -10.48
CA TYR A 156 -1.35 -48.45 -9.92
C TYR A 156 -1.67 -48.27 -8.43
N ARG A 157 -2.88 -48.64 -8.00
CA ARG A 157 -3.27 -48.61 -6.57
C ARG A 157 -2.58 -49.68 -5.74
N ALA A 158 -2.47 -50.92 -6.23
CA ALA A 158 -1.77 -51.99 -5.51
C ALA A 158 -0.27 -51.70 -5.34
N ASN A 159 0.32 -50.97 -6.29
CA ASN A 159 1.70 -50.51 -6.23
C ASN A 159 1.88 -49.22 -5.40
N GLY A 160 0.81 -48.66 -4.83
CA GLY A 160 0.86 -47.45 -4.00
C GLY A 160 1.18 -46.16 -4.78
N THR A 161 0.95 -46.16 -6.08
CA THR A 161 1.31 -45.04 -6.97
C THR A 161 0.13 -44.18 -7.38
N LEU A 162 -1.11 -44.67 -7.28
CA LEU A 162 -2.33 -43.88 -7.47
C LEU A 162 -2.94 -43.55 -6.10
N TYR A 163 -3.14 -42.26 -5.83
CA TYR A 163 -3.71 -41.77 -4.58
C TYR A 163 -5.17 -41.35 -4.80
N ASP A 164 -6.09 -41.98 -4.07
CA ASP A 164 -7.56 -41.83 -4.21
C ASP A 164 -8.26 -41.39 -2.91
N THR A 165 -7.51 -40.94 -1.91
CA THR A 165 -8.06 -40.45 -0.63
C THR A 165 -8.11 -38.92 -0.55
N PHE A 166 -7.47 -38.24 -1.50
CA PHE A 166 -7.44 -36.79 -1.63
C PHE A 166 -7.29 -36.42 -3.10
N TYR A 167 -7.60 -35.18 -3.43
CA TYR A 167 -7.38 -34.61 -4.76
C TYR A 167 -6.68 -33.26 -4.67
N LEU A 168 -6.13 -32.86 -5.80
CA LEU A 168 -5.49 -31.56 -6.00
C LEU A 168 -6.50 -30.64 -6.68
N SER A 169 -6.73 -29.44 -6.17
CA SER A 169 -7.59 -28.45 -6.82
C SER A 169 -6.74 -27.37 -7.46
N ASN A 170 -6.98 -27.06 -8.74
CA ASN A 170 -6.29 -25.98 -9.44
C ASN A 170 -6.84 -24.62 -8.99
N THR A 171 -6.17 -23.99 -8.02
CA THR A 171 -6.66 -22.74 -7.44
C THR A 171 -6.55 -21.56 -8.40
N SER A 172 -7.65 -20.82 -8.57
CA SER A 172 -7.63 -19.48 -9.16
C SER A 172 -7.14 -18.44 -8.13
N LEU A 173 -5.83 -18.32 -7.99
CA LEU A 173 -5.19 -17.46 -6.99
C LEU A 173 -5.26 -15.96 -7.28
N THR A 174 -5.97 -15.53 -8.32
CA THR A 174 -5.88 -14.17 -8.87
C THR A 174 -6.25 -13.11 -7.84
N THR A 175 -7.32 -13.29 -7.07
CA THR A 175 -7.77 -12.29 -6.09
C THR A 175 -6.87 -12.25 -4.85
N GLU A 176 -6.54 -13.41 -4.26
CA GLU A 176 -5.69 -13.46 -3.06
C GLU A 176 -4.27 -12.97 -3.36
N THR A 177 -3.76 -13.30 -4.54
CA THR A 177 -2.43 -12.86 -4.97
C THR A 177 -2.37 -11.36 -5.23
N VAL A 178 -3.39 -10.78 -5.88
CA VAL A 178 -3.49 -9.33 -6.06
C VAL A 178 -3.55 -8.63 -4.70
N PHE A 179 -4.28 -9.19 -3.74
CA PHE A 179 -4.33 -8.65 -2.39
C PHE A 179 -2.98 -8.75 -1.66
N ALA A 180 -2.31 -9.90 -1.72
CA ALA A 180 -1.02 -10.12 -1.06
C ALA A 180 0.09 -9.23 -1.64
N VAL A 181 0.21 -9.18 -2.97
CA VAL A 181 1.20 -8.36 -3.68
C VAL A 181 0.85 -6.87 -3.53
N GLY A 182 -0.38 -6.49 -3.83
CA GLY A 182 -0.85 -5.11 -3.76
C GLY A 182 -0.79 -4.53 -2.35
N GLY A 183 -1.22 -5.30 -1.35
CA GLY A 183 -1.15 -4.93 0.06
C GLY A 183 0.30 -4.71 0.53
N THR A 184 1.22 -5.60 0.14
CA THR A 184 2.65 -5.46 0.44
C THR A 184 3.22 -4.17 -0.15
N ILE A 185 2.99 -3.93 -1.45
CA ILE A 185 3.50 -2.72 -2.14
C ILE A 185 2.92 -1.47 -1.50
N LEU A 186 1.61 -1.45 -1.20
CA LEU A 186 0.95 -0.31 -0.60
C LEU A 186 1.57 0.05 0.77
N LEU A 187 1.82 -0.92 1.62
CA LEU A 187 2.46 -0.70 2.92
C LEU A 187 3.87 -0.13 2.76
N PHE A 188 4.66 -0.64 1.80
CA PHE A 188 5.97 -0.08 1.48
C PHE A 188 5.90 1.39 1.03
N VAL A 189 5.00 1.69 0.09
CA VAL A 189 4.84 3.05 -0.45
C VAL A 189 4.43 4.03 0.66
N ILE A 190 3.47 3.63 1.51
CA ILE A 190 3.06 4.46 2.64
C ILE A 190 4.23 4.66 3.62
N GLY A 191 4.94 3.57 3.99
CA GLY A 191 6.07 3.64 4.91
C GLY A 191 7.19 4.55 4.42
N ILE A 192 7.58 4.43 3.14
CA ILE A 192 8.56 5.32 2.50
C ILE A 192 8.05 6.77 2.48
N GLY A 193 6.76 6.97 2.19
CA GLY A 193 6.13 8.30 2.21
C GLY A 193 6.28 9.02 3.56
N PHE A 194 6.08 8.31 4.68
CA PHE A 194 6.30 8.86 6.02
C PHE A 194 7.76 9.27 6.26
N ILE A 195 8.73 8.47 5.81
CA ILE A 195 10.16 8.76 5.95
C ILE A 195 10.54 10.00 5.13
N ILE A 196 10.14 10.05 3.85
CA ILE A 196 10.40 11.21 2.97
C ILE A 196 9.77 12.47 3.56
N ALA A 197 8.52 12.41 4.02
CA ALA A 197 7.85 13.54 4.65
C ALA A 197 8.60 14.03 5.90
N ALA A 198 9.13 13.12 6.72
CA ALA A 198 9.94 13.47 7.89
C ALA A 198 11.23 14.19 7.50
N VAL A 199 11.97 13.68 6.51
CA VAL A 199 13.23 14.28 6.04
C VAL A 199 12.98 15.66 5.42
N ASN A 200 11.99 15.78 4.55
CA ASN A 200 11.62 17.06 3.93
C ASN A 200 11.22 18.09 4.99
N ARG A 201 10.47 17.67 6.02
CA ARG A 201 10.08 18.55 7.13
C ARG A 201 11.29 19.01 7.94
N LYS A 202 12.23 18.11 8.22
CA LYS A 202 13.48 18.46 8.93
C LYS A 202 14.30 19.47 8.12
N SER A 203 14.42 19.25 6.81
CA SER A 203 15.13 20.16 5.90
C SER A 203 14.49 21.55 5.87
N ALA A 204 13.17 21.62 5.63
CA ALA A 204 12.43 22.88 5.58
C ALA A 204 12.53 23.67 6.91
N ASN A 205 12.46 22.97 8.05
CA ASN A 205 12.64 23.61 9.36
C ASN A 205 14.05 24.23 9.52
N SER A 206 15.09 23.56 9.02
CA SER A 206 16.47 24.08 9.06
C SER A 206 16.60 25.31 8.17
N GLU A 207 16.08 25.23 6.94
CA GLU A 207 16.12 26.34 5.99
C GLU A 207 15.35 27.56 6.52
N ASN A 208 14.15 27.37 7.07
CA ASN A 208 13.37 28.46 7.66
C ASN A 208 14.07 29.07 8.88
N TYR A 209 14.76 28.26 9.69
CA TYR A 209 15.55 28.77 10.81
C TYR A 209 16.73 29.62 10.33
N GLU A 210 17.45 29.18 9.30
CA GLU A 210 18.55 29.94 8.69
C GLU A 210 18.05 31.24 8.06
N ARG A 211 16.93 31.21 7.33
CA ARG A 211 16.26 32.41 6.78
C ARG A 211 15.89 33.39 7.89
N LEU A 212 15.34 32.90 9.00
CA LEU A 212 14.97 33.73 10.13
C LEU A 212 16.21 34.37 10.80
N CYS A 213 17.29 33.61 10.97
CA CYS A 213 18.54 34.17 11.50
C CYS A 213 19.18 35.18 10.53
N ALA A 214 19.03 34.98 9.22
CA ALA A 214 19.50 35.93 8.22
C ALA A 214 18.71 37.25 8.23
N LEU A 215 17.42 37.22 8.61
CA LEU A 215 16.63 38.43 8.81
C LEU A 215 17.04 39.23 10.04
N ASP A 216 17.40 38.54 11.13
CA ASP A 216 17.95 39.15 12.33
C ASP A 216 18.85 38.17 13.09
N GLU A 217 20.14 38.45 13.11
CA GLU A 217 21.16 37.59 13.73
C GLU A 217 20.95 37.42 15.25
N ARG A 218 20.23 38.34 15.91
CA ARG A 218 19.89 38.23 17.35
C ARG A 218 19.02 37.00 17.65
N LEU A 219 18.34 36.45 16.64
CA LEU A 219 17.49 35.27 16.76
C LEU A 219 18.28 33.96 16.76
N ARG A 220 19.57 34.00 16.37
CA ARG A 220 20.43 32.81 16.40
C ARG A 220 20.59 32.32 17.84
N ASP A 221 20.17 31.09 18.05
CA ASP A 221 20.12 30.40 19.35
C ASP A 221 19.24 31.09 20.41
N ASN A 222 18.55 32.19 20.05
CA ASN A 222 17.65 32.95 20.90
C ASN A 222 16.33 33.32 20.22
N LEU A 223 15.60 32.31 19.71
CA LEU A 223 14.24 32.50 19.18
C LEU A 223 13.23 33.06 20.19
N GLY A 224 13.59 33.10 21.49
CA GLY A 224 12.72 33.73 22.50
C GLY A 224 12.63 35.25 22.31
N GLU A 225 13.59 35.86 21.65
CA GLU A 225 13.62 37.30 21.40
C GLU A 225 12.46 37.77 20.51
N LEU A 226 11.87 36.87 19.71
CA LEU A 226 10.64 37.14 18.96
C LEU A 226 9.50 37.65 19.85
N ASP A 227 9.44 37.21 21.11
CA ASP A 227 8.43 37.68 22.06
C ASP A 227 8.54 39.20 22.33
N ASN A 228 9.73 39.79 22.12
CA ASN A 228 10.02 41.19 22.40
C ASN A 228 10.09 42.07 21.14
N ILE A 229 10.49 41.49 20.00
CA ILE A 229 10.79 42.25 18.77
C ILE A 229 9.72 42.14 17.69
N SER A 230 8.76 41.22 17.82
CA SER A 230 7.69 41.02 16.84
C SER A 230 6.54 42.02 17.00
N ASP A 231 5.97 42.43 15.87
CA ASP A 231 4.82 43.34 15.78
C ASP A 231 3.52 42.66 16.25
N TYR A 232 3.46 41.33 16.14
CA TYR A 232 2.42 40.49 16.71
C TYR A 232 3.02 39.26 17.38
N VAL A 233 2.47 38.89 18.54
CA VAL A 233 2.91 37.73 19.33
C VAL A 233 1.69 36.97 19.85
N ASP A 234 1.55 35.71 19.43
CA ASP A 234 0.68 34.73 20.08
C ASP A 234 1.49 33.49 20.50
N LYS A 235 1.88 33.46 21.78
CA LYS A 235 2.67 32.36 22.36
C LYS A 235 1.90 31.03 22.43
N SER A 236 0.58 31.09 22.46
CA SER A 236 -0.29 29.91 22.55
C SER A 236 -0.28 29.12 21.24
N LEU A 237 -0.29 29.84 20.10
CA LEU A 237 -0.13 29.27 18.77
C LEU A 237 1.34 29.07 18.40
N GLY A 238 2.24 29.88 18.98
CA GLY A 238 3.60 30.05 18.49
C GLY A 238 3.63 30.85 17.19
N ALA A 239 2.72 31.80 17.03
CA ALA A 239 2.62 32.64 15.84
C ALA A 239 3.19 34.04 16.11
N TYR A 240 3.97 34.54 15.17
CA TYR A 240 4.65 35.83 15.26
C TYR A 240 4.56 36.55 13.92
N VAL A 241 4.42 37.88 13.94
CA VAL A 241 4.62 38.71 12.75
C VAL A 241 5.83 39.59 13.01
N TYR A 242 6.84 39.50 12.15
CA TYR A 242 8.09 40.24 12.30
C TYR A 242 8.68 40.59 10.95
N LYS A 243 8.95 41.89 10.70
CA LYS A 243 9.53 42.39 9.44
C LYS A 243 8.79 41.86 8.19
N ASP A 244 7.47 41.93 8.21
CA ASP A 244 6.59 41.40 7.16
C ASP A 244 6.61 39.89 6.94
N PHE A 245 7.19 39.12 7.86
CA PHE A 245 7.10 37.66 7.83
C PHE A 245 6.15 37.13 8.90
N LEU A 246 5.24 36.26 8.49
CA LEU A 246 4.50 35.39 9.39
C LEU A 246 5.39 34.19 9.74
N ILE A 247 5.75 34.09 11.02
CA ILE A 247 6.55 32.99 11.57
C ILE A 247 5.64 32.13 12.43
N LEU A 248 5.59 30.83 12.13
CA LEU A 248 4.82 29.83 12.86
C LEU A 248 5.77 28.80 13.47
N ASN A 249 6.10 28.98 14.76
CA ASN A 249 6.89 28.03 15.56
C ASN A 249 5.96 27.13 16.37
N THR A 250 5.26 26.24 15.66
CA THR A 250 4.27 25.34 16.24
C THR A 250 4.91 24.02 16.66
N LYS A 251 4.16 23.16 17.35
CA LYS A 251 4.62 21.77 17.63
C LYS A 251 4.81 20.91 16.37
N PHE A 252 4.36 21.39 15.21
CA PHE A 252 4.45 20.69 13.93
C PHE A 252 5.65 21.17 13.09
N GLY A 253 6.31 22.25 13.48
CA GLY A 253 7.51 22.76 12.82
C GLY A 253 7.64 24.29 12.85
N LEU A 254 8.68 24.76 12.17
CA LEU A 254 8.97 26.17 11.97
C LEU A 254 8.69 26.52 10.51
N ASP A 255 7.65 27.31 10.29
CA ASP A 255 7.27 27.81 8.99
C ASP A 255 7.38 29.34 8.94
N MET A 256 7.73 29.88 7.78
CA MET A 256 7.94 31.30 7.60
C MET A 256 7.43 31.73 6.23
N TYR A 257 6.59 32.77 6.19
CA TYR A 257 5.90 33.24 4.99
C TYR A 257 5.99 34.76 4.85
N ASN A 258 6.33 35.26 3.67
CA ASN A 258 6.37 36.69 3.41
C ASN A 258 4.95 37.22 3.21
N LEU A 259 4.48 38.08 4.10
CA LEU A 259 3.14 38.65 4.07
C LEU A 259 2.96 39.67 2.96
N ASN A 260 4.04 40.27 2.44
CA ASN A 260 3.97 41.16 1.28
C ASN A 260 3.55 40.41 0.00
N ASN A 261 3.76 39.10 -0.05
CA ASN A 261 3.37 38.24 -1.15
C ASN A 261 2.02 37.53 -0.91
N LEU A 262 1.32 37.86 0.17
CA LEU A 262 0.10 37.18 0.57
C LEU A 262 -1.06 37.54 -0.36
N VAL A 263 -1.67 36.51 -0.93
CA VAL A 263 -2.86 36.65 -1.79
C VAL A 263 -4.12 36.28 -1.02
N TRP A 264 -4.10 35.13 -0.33
CA TRP A 264 -5.27 34.65 0.41
C TRP A 264 -4.86 33.88 1.67
N LEU A 265 -5.43 34.28 2.81
CA LEU A 265 -5.25 33.63 4.11
C LEU A 265 -6.59 33.24 4.71
N TYR A 266 -6.76 31.99 5.15
CA TYR A 266 -7.96 31.62 5.91
C TYR A 266 -7.74 30.46 6.89
N HIS A 267 -8.62 30.39 7.88
CA HIS A 267 -8.67 29.28 8.83
C HIS A 267 -9.33 28.05 8.20
N ARG A 268 -8.63 26.92 8.20
CA ARG A 268 -9.08 25.63 7.68
C ARG A 268 -9.24 24.62 8.80
N ILE A 269 -10.46 24.10 8.95
CA ILE A 269 -10.79 23.05 9.91
C ILE A 269 -10.92 21.71 9.18
N THR A 270 -10.10 20.73 9.56
CA THR A 270 -10.13 19.37 9.00
C THR A 270 -10.65 18.40 10.05
N LYS A 271 -11.78 17.74 9.76
CA LYS A 271 -12.39 16.73 10.64
C LYS A 271 -12.00 15.33 10.16
N HIS A 272 -11.26 14.60 10.98
CA HIS A 272 -10.93 13.20 10.76
C HIS A 272 -12.10 12.34 11.20
N LYS A 273 -12.64 11.54 10.29
CA LYS A 273 -13.80 10.68 10.57
C LYS A 273 -13.43 9.20 10.53
N MET A 274 -13.89 8.46 11.51
CA MET A 274 -13.94 7.00 11.47
C MET A 274 -15.29 6.58 10.88
N TYR A 275 -15.27 5.64 9.92
CA TYR A 275 -16.45 5.13 9.21
C TYR A 275 -17.39 6.22 8.66
N LEU A 276 -16.86 7.21 7.93
CA LEU A 276 -17.60 8.32 7.27
C LEU A 276 -18.45 9.24 8.16
N VAL A 277 -18.76 8.85 9.41
CA VAL A 277 -19.79 9.50 10.24
C VAL A 277 -19.20 10.05 11.55
N ILE A 278 -18.34 9.31 12.24
CA ILE A 278 -17.88 9.67 13.59
C ILE A 278 -16.62 10.53 13.51
N THR A 279 -16.66 11.78 13.96
CA THR A 279 -15.45 12.62 14.01
C THR A 279 -14.58 12.18 15.18
N VAL A 280 -13.41 11.62 14.88
CA VAL A 280 -12.42 11.11 15.85
C VAL A 280 -11.29 12.10 16.12
N GLY A 281 -11.17 13.16 15.30
CA GLY A 281 -10.20 14.23 15.51
C GLY A 281 -10.53 15.47 14.70
N THR A 282 -10.10 16.64 15.20
CA THR A 282 -10.21 17.91 14.48
C THR A 282 -8.86 18.59 14.46
N ASP A 283 -8.41 18.98 13.27
CA ASP A 283 -7.20 19.75 13.06
C ASP A 283 -7.55 21.16 12.62
N PHE A 284 -6.89 22.14 13.24
CA PHE A 284 -7.01 23.57 12.97
C PHE A 284 -5.72 24.01 12.27
N SER A 285 -5.87 24.52 11.04
CA SER A 285 -4.76 24.85 10.14
C SER A 285 -4.96 26.21 9.49
N LEU A 286 -3.89 26.88 9.08
CA LEU A 286 -3.96 28.04 8.20
C LEU A 286 -3.71 27.62 6.76
N GLN A 287 -4.61 27.99 5.86
CA GLN A 287 -4.32 28.00 4.44
C GLN A 287 -3.71 29.35 4.09
N ILE A 288 -2.48 29.34 3.58
CA ILE A 288 -1.68 30.50 3.21
C ILE A 288 -1.35 30.38 1.73
N ASN A 289 -1.88 31.28 0.91
CA ASN A 289 -1.63 31.31 -0.52
C ASN A 289 -0.82 32.54 -0.87
N LEU A 290 0.34 32.34 -1.48
CA LEU A 290 1.29 33.38 -1.82
C LEU A 290 1.47 33.49 -3.34
N TYR A 291 1.89 34.65 -3.81
CA TYR A 291 2.36 34.86 -5.17
C TYR A 291 3.82 35.28 -5.16
N GLU A 292 4.72 34.36 -5.49
CA GLU A 292 6.16 34.57 -5.41
C GLU A 292 6.82 34.15 -6.73
N ASN A 293 7.73 34.98 -7.25
CA ASN A 293 8.50 34.67 -8.47
C ASN A 293 7.64 34.27 -9.67
N GLY A 294 6.50 34.95 -9.86
CA GLY A 294 5.57 34.68 -10.96
C GLY A 294 4.75 33.40 -10.80
N LYS A 295 4.80 32.74 -9.63
CA LYS A 295 4.08 31.49 -9.36
C LYS A 295 3.25 31.61 -8.11
N LEU A 296 2.07 31.00 -8.18
CA LEU A 296 1.20 30.85 -7.02
C LEU A 296 1.62 29.62 -6.20
N THR A 297 1.80 29.79 -4.90
CA THR A 297 2.11 28.70 -3.97
C THR A 297 1.03 28.60 -2.91
N GLU A 298 0.64 27.36 -2.59
CA GLU A 298 -0.42 27.06 -1.63
C GLU A 298 0.15 26.24 -0.48
N HIS A 299 0.01 26.76 0.74
CA HIS A 299 0.54 26.13 1.95
C HIS A 299 -0.58 25.88 2.94
N ASN A 300 -0.75 24.64 3.37
CA ASN A 300 -1.66 24.28 4.45
C ASN A 300 -0.85 23.94 5.70
N VAL A 301 -0.84 24.85 6.66
CA VAL A 301 0.01 24.77 7.86
C VAL A 301 -0.84 24.38 9.05
N LYS A 302 -0.58 23.19 9.60
CA LYS A 302 -1.25 22.73 10.81
C LYS A 302 -0.76 23.51 12.02
N ILE A 303 -1.67 24.10 12.78
CA ILE A 303 -1.33 24.93 13.96
C ILE A 303 -1.66 24.18 15.26
N SER A 304 -2.87 23.62 15.34
CA SER A 304 -3.36 23.00 16.56
C SER A 304 -4.32 21.85 16.26
N ASN A 305 -4.52 21.00 17.27
CA ASN A 305 -5.59 19.99 17.30
C ASN A 305 -6.57 20.25 18.46
N LYS A 306 -6.50 21.42 19.08
CA LYS A 306 -7.35 21.83 20.21
C LYS A 306 -8.29 22.95 19.76
N LYS A 307 -9.59 22.79 20.05
CA LYS A 307 -10.62 23.80 19.75
C LYS A 307 -10.32 25.16 20.40
N SER A 308 -9.65 25.18 21.54
CA SER A 308 -9.24 26.42 22.22
C SER A 308 -8.32 27.31 21.38
N ALA A 309 -7.71 26.80 20.30
CA ALA A 309 -6.85 27.58 19.41
C ALA A 309 -7.64 28.40 18.37
N GLU A 310 -8.92 28.13 18.17
CA GLU A 310 -9.74 28.74 17.13
C GLU A 310 -9.82 30.27 17.28
N SER A 311 -10.11 30.78 18.48
CA SER A 311 -10.15 32.21 18.76
C SER A 311 -8.81 32.91 18.56
N SER A 312 -7.71 32.23 18.90
CA SER A 312 -6.36 32.76 18.66
C SER A 312 -6.02 32.80 17.16
N ILE A 313 -6.46 31.80 16.39
CA ILE A 313 -6.28 31.79 14.93
C ILE A 313 -7.08 32.93 14.29
N GLU A 314 -8.31 33.15 14.73
CA GLU A 314 -9.14 34.27 14.29
C GLU A 314 -8.51 35.63 14.63
N ALA A 315 -7.94 35.77 15.83
CA ALA A 315 -7.22 36.99 16.22
C ALA A 315 -5.98 37.25 15.32
N LEU A 316 -5.20 36.21 15.02
CA LEU A 316 -4.06 36.32 14.10
C LEU A 316 -4.49 36.72 12.69
N ILE A 317 -5.53 36.07 12.16
CA ILE A 317 -6.12 36.38 10.85
C ILE A 317 -6.59 37.84 10.82
N SER A 318 -7.25 38.30 11.88
CA SER A 318 -7.75 39.67 11.99
C SER A 318 -6.62 40.70 12.03
N TYR A 319 -5.54 40.40 12.75
CA TYR A 319 -4.33 41.25 12.77
C TYR A 319 -3.73 41.38 11.37
N ILE A 320 -3.60 40.27 10.63
CA ILE A 320 -3.05 40.27 9.27
C ILE A 320 -3.96 41.06 8.32
N ALA A 321 -5.29 40.88 8.40
CA ALA A 321 -6.25 41.63 7.57
C ALA A 321 -6.12 43.16 7.76
N MET A 322 -5.82 43.61 8.97
CA MET A 322 -5.70 45.03 9.29
C MET A 322 -4.39 45.66 8.81
N HIS A 323 -3.29 44.89 8.75
CA HIS A 323 -1.95 45.40 8.41
C HIS A 323 -1.52 45.06 6.98
N TYR A 324 -2.16 44.08 6.32
CA TYR A 324 -1.87 43.66 4.94
C TYR A 324 -3.15 43.70 4.09
N PRO A 325 -3.70 44.89 3.80
CA PRO A 325 -5.03 45.05 3.20
C PRO A 325 -5.13 44.57 1.75
N ASN A 326 -3.99 44.37 1.08
CA ASN A 326 -3.93 43.86 -0.29
C ASN A 326 -4.21 42.35 -0.37
N ALA A 327 -4.17 41.64 0.76
CA ALA A 327 -4.48 40.22 0.84
C ALA A 327 -5.97 39.99 1.10
N SER A 328 -6.55 38.99 0.41
CA SER A 328 -7.85 38.46 0.81
C SER A 328 -7.70 37.68 2.11
N VAL A 329 -8.60 37.90 3.08
CA VAL A 329 -8.53 37.22 4.37
C VAL A 329 -9.90 36.66 4.75
N GLY A 330 -9.92 35.44 5.28
CA GLY A 330 -11.14 34.72 5.66
C GLY A 330 -11.70 33.83 4.55
N PHE A 331 -12.77 33.10 4.87
CA PHE A 331 -13.37 32.10 3.99
C PHE A 331 -14.78 32.51 3.56
N SER A 332 -14.87 33.62 2.83
CA SER A 332 -16.13 34.09 2.24
C SER A 332 -16.24 33.70 0.75
N PRO A 333 -17.45 33.65 0.18
CA PRO A 333 -17.64 33.48 -1.27
C PRO A 333 -16.86 34.51 -2.10
N GLU A 334 -16.85 35.76 -1.67
CA GLU A 334 -16.18 36.87 -2.36
C GLU A 334 -14.66 36.66 -2.37
N ALA A 335 -14.06 36.27 -1.23
CA ALA A 335 -12.63 35.97 -1.15
C ALA A 335 -12.23 34.78 -2.06
N ARG A 336 -13.12 33.78 -2.18
CA ARG A 336 -12.92 32.64 -3.09
C ARG A 336 -12.98 33.05 -4.55
N GLU A 337 -13.93 33.90 -4.93
CA GLU A 337 -14.05 34.43 -6.29
C GLU A 337 -12.85 35.31 -6.63
N ALA A 338 -12.46 36.23 -5.75
CA ALA A 338 -11.27 37.07 -5.93
C ALA A 338 -10.00 36.24 -6.13
N TYR A 339 -9.81 35.18 -5.33
CA TYR A 339 -8.67 34.27 -5.51
C TYR A 339 -8.73 33.48 -6.83
N LYS A 340 -9.93 33.07 -7.26
CA LYS A 340 -10.13 32.37 -8.54
C LYS A 340 -9.83 33.29 -9.71
N GLU A 341 -10.26 34.54 -9.66
CA GLU A 341 -9.95 35.56 -10.67
C GLU A 341 -8.45 35.85 -10.70
N PHE A 342 -7.81 36.03 -9.54
CA PHE A 342 -6.37 36.22 -9.43
C PHE A 342 -5.59 35.05 -10.09
N LYS A 343 -6.02 33.80 -9.85
CA LYS A 343 -5.45 32.62 -10.51
C LYS A 343 -5.60 32.63 -12.03
N LEU A 344 -6.71 33.15 -12.54
CA LEU A 344 -6.97 33.21 -13.98
C LEU A 344 -6.14 34.30 -14.66
N SER A 345 -5.92 35.44 -13.98
CA SER A 345 -5.15 36.56 -14.53
C SER A 345 -3.63 36.37 -14.48
N HIS A 346 -3.13 35.39 -13.70
CA HIS A 346 -1.70 35.10 -13.53
C HIS A 346 -1.32 33.67 -13.97
N LYS A 347 -2.16 33.04 -14.80
CA LYS A 347 -1.82 31.85 -15.60
C LYS A 347 -1.12 32.29 -16.88
#